data_AF-A0A1F7SUZ7-F1
#
_entry.id   AF-A0A1F7SUZ7-F1
#
_cell.length_a   1.000
_cell.length_b   1.000
_cell.length_c   1.000
_cell.angle_alpha   90.00
_cell.angle_beta   90.00
_cell.angle_gamma   90.00
#
_symmetry.space_group_name_H-M   'P 1'
#
loop_
_entity.id
_entity.type
_entity.pdbx_description
1 polymer ?
#
loop_
_entity_poly.entity_id
_entity_poly.type
_entity_poly.pdbx_seq_one_letter_code
_entity_poly.pdbx_strand_id
1 'polypeptide(L)'
;MKNKKAICLISGGLDSAVASAITINEGYEPIFLFLRYGQKTLEKEEWCLDKLTKYWKVKQVYKVDLPWIKEFGGSALLDKNIPLDEINFRLEYVPFRNSIFLAVATALAEVEKADIIVVGSTGGDHICPDNRPEFIKAFQKIISMGTMLKKDIKIFHPLTKTDKTGAVKIGEKLKVPFELTWSCHNKIDFACGHCSNCLSRIEAFNLNVFRDPIEYEK
;
A
#
# COMPACT_ATOMS: atom_id res chain seq x y z
N MET A 1 -9.19 28.39 -0.33
CA MET A 1 -7.99 27.77 -0.93
C MET A 1 -8.42 26.43 -1.51
N LYS A 2 -7.99 26.08 -2.73
CA LYS A 2 -8.34 24.79 -3.34
C LYS A 2 -7.53 23.72 -2.60
N ASN A 3 -8.20 22.83 -1.84
CA ASN A 3 -7.50 21.74 -1.18
C ASN A 3 -6.84 20.84 -2.24
N LYS A 4 -5.53 20.59 -2.10
CA LYS A 4 -4.82 19.67 -2.97
C LYS A 4 -5.29 18.26 -2.61
N LYS A 5 -5.86 17.52 -3.56
CA LYS A 5 -6.41 16.18 -3.30
C LYS A 5 -5.40 15.11 -3.69
N ALA A 6 -5.30 14.05 -2.90
CA ALA A 6 -4.44 12.92 -3.18
C ALA A 6 -5.23 11.61 -3.14
N ILE A 7 -5.19 10.82 -4.22
CA ILE A 7 -5.70 9.44 -4.19
C ILE A 7 -4.64 8.57 -3.55
N CYS A 8 -4.85 8.13 -2.31
CA CYS A 8 -3.92 7.24 -1.62
C CYS A 8 -4.32 5.78 -1.84
N LEU A 9 -3.50 5.02 -2.56
CA LEU A 9 -3.63 3.56 -2.61
C LEU A 9 -3.25 3.00 -1.24
N ILE A 10 -4.25 2.61 -0.47
CA ILE A 10 -4.10 2.17 0.91
C ILE A 10 -4.56 0.72 1.06
N SER A 11 -3.76 -0.10 1.75
CA SER A 11 -4.07 -1.51 2.02
C SER A 11 -4.28 -1.81 3.50
N GLY A 12 -4.10 -0.82 4.39
CA GLY A 12 -4.00 -1.06 5.83
C GLY A 12 -2.62 -1.57 6.26
N GLY A 13 -1.69 -1.79 5.33
CA GLY A 13 -0.32 -2.18 5.62
C GLY A 13 0.59 -1.00 5.95
N LEU A 14 1.72 -1.31 6.60
CA LEU A 14 2.70 -0.37 7.13
C LEU A 14 3.11 0.68 6.09
N ASP A 15 3.57 0.25 4.91
CA ASP A 15 4.16 1.17 3.94
C ASP A 15 3.10 2.12 3.34
N SER A 16 1.90 1.60 3.07
CA SER A 16 0.78 2.40 2.59
C SER A 16 0.30 3.43 3.62
N ALA A 17 0.37 3.08 4.91
CA ALA A 17 0.07 4.00 6.01
C ALA A 17 1.14 5.11 6.11
N VAL A 18 2.43 4.76 6.03
CA VAL A 18 3.53 5.74 6.04
C VAL A 18 3.44 6.70 4.83
N ALA A 19 3.22 6.18 3.63
CA ALA A 19 3.07 7.02 2.43
C ALA A 19 1.85 7.96 2.51
N SER A 20 0.75 7.49 3.09
CA SER A 20 -0.43 8.33 3.37
C SER A 20 -0.12 9.41 4.41
N ALA A 21 0.65 9.09 5.45
CA ALA A 21 1.06 10.06 6.46
C ALA A 21 1.98 11.15 5.90
N ILE A 22 2.94 10.78 5.04
CA ILE A 22 3.79 11.75 4.32
C ILE A 22 2.90 12.70 3.51
N THR A 23 1.95 12.15 2.77
CA THR A 23 1.01 12.91 1.94
C THR A 23 0.16 13.89 2.76
N ILE A 24 -0.38 13.45 3.89
CA ILE A 24 -1.16 14.29 4.81
C ILE A 24 -0.27 15.40 5.39
N ASN A 25 0.95 15.07 5.79
CA ASN A 25 1.91 16.04 6.32
C ASN A 25 2.34 17.09 5.29
N GLU A 26 2.33 16.76 3.99
CA GLU A 26 2.53 17.72 2.89
C GLU A 26 1.31 18.62 2.63
N GLY A 27 0.23 18.46 3.38
CA GLY A 27 -0.96 19.30 3.31
C GLY A 27 -1.97 18.90 2.23
N TYR A 28 -1.90 17.66 1.73
CA TYR A 28 -2.92 17.12 0.85
C TYR A 28 -4.12 16.62 1.65
N GLU A 29 -5.31 16.77 1.08
CA GLU A 29 -6.53 16.10 1.52
C GLU A 29 -6.52 14.67 0.94
N PRO A 30 -6.37 13.63 1.79
CA PRO A 30 -6.33 12.26 1.32
C PRO A 30 -7.73 11.76 0.93
N ILE A 31 -7.79 11.01 -0.16
CA ILE A 31 -8.91 10.18 -0.57
C ILE A 31 -8.38 8.76 -0.60
N PHE A 32 -8.90 7.90 0.27
CA PHE A 32 -8.42 6.53 0.38
C PHE A 32 -9.05 5.66 -0.70
N LEU A 33 -8.21 4.96 -1.47
CA LEU A 33 -8.62 3.94 -2.41
C LEU A 33 -8.09 2.59 -1.93
N PHE A 34 -9.01 1.73 -1.51
CA PHE A 34 -8.75 0.38 -1.07
C PHE A 34 -9.24 -0.61 -2.13
N LEU A 35 -8.42 -1.60 -2.47
CA LEU A 35 -8.68 -2.53 -3.56
C LEU A 35 -8.82 -3.95 -2.99
N ARG A 36 -9.96 -4.58 -3.27
CA ARG A 36 -10.28 -5.95 -2.85
C ARG A 36 -10.09 -6.88 -4.04
N TYR A 37 -8.96 -7.55 -4.10
CA TYR A 37 -8.56 -8.35 -5.27
C TYR A 37 -8.54 -9.86 -4.99
N GLY A 38 -9.15 -10.28 -3.87
CA GLY A 38 -9.22 -11.66 -3.43
C GLY A 38 -8.07 -12.08 -2.52
N GLN A 39 -7.37 -11.11 -1.91
CA GLN A 39 -6.28 -11.38 -1.00
C GLN A 39 -6.71 -12.09 0.28
N LYS A 40 -5.83 -12.95 0.81
CA LYS A 40 -6.11 -13.80 1.98
C LYS A 40 -6.48 -13.04 3.24
N THR A 41 -5.77 -11.95 3.49
CA THR A 41 -5.85 -11.16 4.73
C THR A 41 -6.82 -9.99 4.62
N LEU A 42 -7.71 -10.03 3.62
CA LEU A 42 -8.68 -8.98 3.32
C LEU A 42 -9.42 -8.46 4.56
N GLU A 43 -9.93 -9.35 5.40
CA GLU A 43 -10.69 -8.97 6.60
C GLU A 43 -9.85 -8.10 7.55
N LYS A 44 -8.58 -8.45 7.76
CA LYS A 44 -7.67 -7.66 8.62
C LYS A 44 -7.24 -6.36 7.95
N GLU A 45 -7.01 -6.39 6.65
CA GLU A 45 -6.70 -5.20 5.86
C GLU A 45 -7.84 -4.17 5.90
N GLU A 46 -9.09 -4.63 5.78
CA GLU A 46 -10.27 -3.76 5.93
C GLU A 46 -10.43 -3.23 7.34
N TRP A 47 -10.17 -4.06 8.36
CA TRP A 47 -10.15 -3.59 9.74
C TRP A 47 -9.11 -2.47 9.93
N CYS A 48 -7.88 -2.67 9.43
CA CYS A 48 -6.82 -1.66 9.48
C CYS A 48 -7.21 -0.38 8.73
N LEU A 49 -7.79 -0.50 7.53
CA LEU A 49 -8.31 0.63 6.77
C LEU A 49 -9.30 1.46 7.60
N ASP A 50 -10.32 0.82 8.18
CA ASP A 50 -11.36 1.52 8.92
C ASP A 50 -10.78 2.25 10.15
N LYS A 51 -9.79 1.65 10.82
CA LYS A 51 -9.07 2.28 11.93
C LYS A 51 -8.23 3.47 11.48
N LEU A 52 -7.47 3.35 10.40
CA LEU A 52 -6.64 4.42 9.84
C LEU A 52 -7.50 5.59 9.32
N THR A 53 -8.60 5.29 8.63
CA THR A 53 -9.60 6.28 8.20
C THR A 53 -10.11 7.09 9.39
N LYS A 54 -10.47 6.42 10.49
CA LYS A 54 -10.93 7.09 11.71
C LYS A 54 -9.82 7.93 12.36
N TYR A 55 -8.61 7.38 12.47
CA TYR A 55 -7.46 8.06 13.10
C TYR A 55 -7.13 9.37 12.38
N TRP A 56 -7.03 9.35 11.04
CA TRP A 56 -6.73 10.54 10.24
C TRP A 56 -7.94 11.36 9.83
N LYS A 57 -9.16 10.97 10.26
CA LYS A 57 -10.43 11.64 9.93
C LYS A 57 -10.61 11.83 8.42
N VAL A 58 -10.23 10.81 7.65
CA VAL A 58 -10.35 10.82 6.19
C VAL A 58 -11.82 10.85 5.81
N LYS A 59 -12.20 11.83 4.99
CA LYS A 59 -13.61 12.09 4.64
C LYS A 59 -14.13 11.20 3.53
N GLN A 60 -13.25 10.70 2.66
CA GLN A 60 -13.62 9.98 1.46
C GLN A 60 -12.80 8.69 1.35
N VAL A 61 -13.51 7.57 1.26
CA VAL A 61 -12.94 6.24 1.14
C VAL A 61 -13.70 5.49 0.06
N TYR A 62 -12.97 5.00 -0.93
CA TYR A 62 -13.47 4.14 -1.99
C TYR A 62 -12.94 2.73 -1.75
N LYS A 63 -13.85 1.74 -1.63
CA LYS A 63 -13.51 0.31 -1.62
C LYS A 63 -13.94 -0.25 -2.97
N VAL A 64 -13.00 -0.72 -3.78
CA VAL A 64 -13.27 -1.23 -5.14
C VAL A 64 -13.01 -2.72 -5.19
N ASP A 65 -14.01 -3.46 -5.63
CA ASP A 65 -13.95 -4.91 -5.80
C ASP A 65 -13.34 -5.27 -7.17
N LEU A 66 -12.24 -6.02 -7.13
CA LEU A 66 -11.52 -6.59 -8.27
C LEU A 66 -11.39 -8.13 -8.13
N PRO A 67 -12.49 -8.87 -7.81
CA PRO A 67 -12.41 -10.28 -7.45
C PRO A 67 -11.88 -11.16 -8.59
N TRP A 68 -12.04 -10.72 -9.84
CA TRP A 68 -11.54 -11.40 -11.04
C TRP A 68 -10.02 -11.54 -11.10
N ILE A 69 -9.25 -10.72 -10.36
CA ILE A 69 -7.80 -10.90 -10.25
C ILE A 69 -7.47 -12.28 -9.66
N LYS A 70 -8.29 -12.76 -8.73
CA LYS A 70 -8.14 -14.07 -8.12
C LYS A 70 -8.31 -15.21 -9.13
N GLU A 71 -9.16 -15.03 -10.13
CA GLU A 71 -9.45 -16.05 -11.15
C GLU A 71 -8.24 -16.34 -12.05
N PHE A 72 -7.34 -15.36 -12.22
CA PHE A 72 -6.09 -15.56 -12.95
C PHE A 72 -5.06 -16.39 -12.18
N GLY A 73 -5.17 -16.45 -10.85
CA GLY A 73 -4.27 -17.20 -9.99
C GLY A 73 -2.82 -16.72 -10.06
N GLY A 74 -1.88 -17.67 -9.95
CA GLY A 74 -0.44 -17.40 -10.10
C GLY A 74 0.25 -16.78 -8.88
N SER A 75 -0.44 -16.66 -7.75
CA SER A 75 0.11 -16.11 -6.51
C SER A 75 -0.43 -16.80 -5.27
N ALA A 76 0.46 -17.04 -4.31
CA ALA A 76 0.09 -17.47 -2.96
C ALA A 76 -0.63 -16.37 -2.17
N LEU A 77 -0.73 -15.11 -2.62
CA LEU A 77 -1.63 -14.12 -1.97
C LEU A 77 -3.11 -14.37 -2.27
N LEU A 78 -3.41 -15.20 -3.28
CA LEU A 78 -4.76 -15.46 -3.77
C LEU A 78 -5.31 -16.82 -3.36
N ASP A 79 -4.46 -17.74 -2.89
CA ASP A 79 -4.83 -19.12 -2.53
C ASP A 79 -4.59 -19.44 -1.04
N LYS A 80 -5.67 -19.43 -0.24
CA LYS A 80 -5.67 -19.68 1.22
C LYS A 80 -4.92 -20.94 1.68
N ASN A 81 -4.72 -21.93 0.81
CA ASN A 81 -4.09 -23.19 1.16
C ASN A 81 -2.55 -23.17 1.07
N ILE A 82 -1.96 -22.16 0.43
CA ILE A 82 -0.50 -22.07 0.23
C ILE A 82 0.11 -21.11 1.26
N PRO A 83 0.70 -21.58 2.37
CA PRO A 83 1.33 -20.68 3.33
C PRO A 83 2.56 -19.98 2.72
N LEU A 84 2.78 -18.74 3.12
CA LEU A 84 3.97 -17.96 2.77
C LEU A 84 5.01 -18.02 3.89
N ASP A 85 6.26 -18.20 3.52
CA ASP A 85 7.42 -18.17 4.39
C ASP A 85 8.54 -17.32 3.76
N GLU A 86 9.70 -17.27 4.41
CA GLU A 86 10.85 -16.53 3.91
C GLU A 86 11.38 -17.10 2.57
N ILE A 87 11.28 -18.41 2.38
CA ILE A 87 11.89 -19.13 1.25
C ILE A 87 11.04 -18.96 -0.02
N ASN A 88 9.72 -18.97 0.12
CA ASN A 88 8.77 -18.93 -0.98
C ASN A 88 8.19 -17.54 -1.28
N PHE A 89 8.81 -16.48 -0.75
CA PHE A 89 8.39 -15.08 -0.90
C PHE A 89 8.11 -14.64 -2.36
N ARG A 90 8.74 -15.29 -3.36
CA ARG A 90 8.45 -15.05 -4.79
C ARG A 90 7.00 -15.36 -5.19
N LEU A 91 6.33 -16.27 -4.48
CA LEU A 91 4.92 -16.60 -4.69
C LEU A 91 3.99 -15.47 -4.24
N GLU A 92 4.49 -14.44 -3.55
CA GLU A 92 3.71 -13.25 -3.19
C GLU A 92 3.38 -12.38 -4.40
N TYR A 93 4.11 -12.52 -5.50
CA TYR A 93 3.88 -11.73 -6.70
C TYR A 93 2.55 -12.10 -7.34
N VAL A 94 1.63 -11.13 -7.41
CA VAL A 94 0.42 -11.22 -8.23
C VAL A 94 0.73 -10.60 -9.59
N PRO A 95 0.61 -11.35 -10.70
CA PRO A 95 0.99 -10.88 -12.03
C PRO A 95 0.36 -9.53 -12.39
N PHE A 96 1.21 -8.52 -12.64
CA PHE A 96 0.84 -7.20 -13.18
C PHE A 96 -0.23 -6.42 -12.39
N ARG A 97 -0.42 -6.77 -11.11
CA ARG A 97 -1.49 -6.24 -10.27
C ARG A 97 -1.36 -4.74 -10.04
N ASN A 98 -0.15 -4.21 -9.86
CA ASN A 98 0.03 -2.79 -9.53
C ASN A 98 -0.36 -1.89 -10.71
N SER A 99 -0.21 -2.37 -11.94
CA SER A 99 -0.70 -1.68 -13.15
C SER A 99 -2.22 -1.51 -13.16
N ILE A 100 -2.95 -2.56 -12.75
CA ILE A 100 -4.41 -2.52 -12.62
C ILE A 100 -4.79 -1.50 -11.55
N PHE A 101 -4.08 -1.50 -10.43
CA PHE A 101 -4.34 -0.59 -9.32
C PHE A 101 -4.11 0.87 -9.72
N LEU A 102 -3.02 1.15 -10.45
CA LEU A 102 -2.73 2.48 -10.99
C LEU A 102 -3.79 2.93 -12.01
N ALA A 103 -4.31 2.02 -12.84
CA ALA A 103 -5.37 2.35 -13.78
C ALA A 103 -6.68 2.75 -13.05
N VAL A 104 -7.09 1.98 -12.03
CA VAL A 104 -8.25 2.32 -11.19
C VAL A 104 -8.03 3.64 -10.45
N ALA A 105 -6.84 3.84 -9.88
CA ALA A 105 -6.50 5.09 -9.19
C ALA A 105 -6.51 6.29 -10.14
N THR A 106 -6.08 6.12 -11.39
CA THR A 106 -6.11 7.16 -12.42
C THR A 106 -7.53 7.56 -12.76
N ALA A 107 -8.40 6.58 -13.00
CA ALA A 107 -9.81 6.85 -13.28
C ALA A 107 -10.48 7.62 -12.12
N LEU A 108 -10.22 7.20 -10.87
CA LEU A 108 -10.73 7.90 -9.69
C LEU A 108 -10.14 9.30 -9.52
N ALA A 109 -8.83 9.45 -9.74
CA ALA A 109 -8.16 10.75 -9.67
C ALA A 109 -8.75 11.76 -10.66
N GLU A 110 -9.16 11.29 -11.84
CA GLU A 110 -9.80 12.13 -12.84
C GLU A 110 -11.18 12.63 -12.39
N VAL A 111 -12.02 11.74 -11.85
CA VAL A 111 -13.33 12.07 -11.28
C VAL A 111 -13.19 13.06 -10.11
N GLU A 112 -12.25 12.80 -9.21
CA GLU A 112 -12.03 13.60 -8.00
C GLU A 112 -11.27 14.90 -8.26
N LYS A 113 -10.72 15.06 -9.47
CA LYS A 113 -9.80 16.15 -9.85
C LYS A 113 -8.59 16.23 -8.93
N ALA A 114 -8.06 15.05 -8.57
CA ALA A 114 -6.92 14.92 -7.68
C ALA A 114 -5.64 15.49 -8.32
N ASP A 115 -4.73 15.97 -7.46
CA ASP A 115 -3.41 16.44 -7.86
C ASP A 115 -2.46 15.26 -8.07
N ILE A 116 -2.55 14.27 -7.17
CA ILE A 116 -1.60 13.17 -7.12
C ILE A 116 -2.28 11.82 -6.85
N ILE A 117 -1.62 10.77 -7.30
CA ILE A 117 -1.86 9.37 -6.92
C ILE A 117 -0.68 8.92 -6.07
N VAL A 118 -0.94 8.47 -4.85
CA VAL A 118 0.11 8.05 -3.91
C VAL A 118 0.29 6.55 -3.98
N VAL A 119 1.54 6.13 -4.22
CA VAL A 119 1.97 4.73 -4.22
C VAL A 119 2.84 4.50 -2.99
N GLY A 120 2.42 3.57 -2.14
CA GLY A 120 3.04 3.34 -0.84
C GLY A 120 4.10 2.24 -0.79
N SER A 121 4.44 1.61 -1.91
CA SER A 121 5.48 0.60 -1.93
C SER A 121 6.86 1.21 -1.70
N THR A 122 7.76 0.48 -1.04
CA THR A 122 9.19 0.81 -1.00
C THR A 122 9.83 0.62 -2.37
N GLY A 123 11.05 1.11 -2.59
CA GLY A 123 11.73 1.04 -3.89
C GLY A 123 13.02 0.21 -3.92
N GLY A 124 13.02 -0.94 -3.27
CA GLY A 124 14.05 -1.96 -3.49
C GLY A 124 13.83 -2.75 -4.78
N ASP A 125 14.76 -3.66 -5.09
CA ASP A 125 14.58 -4.73 -6.08
C ASP A 125 13.49 -5.70 -5.58
N HIS A 126 12.26 -5.22 -5.58
CA HIS A 126 11.09 -6.00 -5.28
C HIS A 126 10.87 -7.01 -6.39
N ILE A 127 10.32 -8.16 -6.00
CA ILE A 127 9.89 -9.21 -6.94
C ILE A 127 8.96 -8.63 -8.02
N CYS A 128 8.21 -7.57 -7.70
CA CYS A 128 7.21 -6.92 -8.54
C CYS A 128 7.85 -5.96 -9.57
N PRO A 129 7.88 -6.31 -10.88
CA PRO A 129 8.48 -5.43 -11.90
C PRO A 129 7.64 -4.17 -12.15
N ASP A 130 6.33 -4.26 -11.93
CA ASP A 130 5.32 -3.21 -12.08
C ASP A 130 5.34 -2.16 -10.95
N ASN A 131 6.40 -2.15 -10.15
CA ASN A 131 6.65 -1.19 -9.08
C ASN A 131 7.98 -0.43 -9.22
N ARG A 132 8.78 -0.78 -10.23
CA ARG A 132 10.12 -0.18 -10.43
C ARG A 132 10.03 1.29 -10.83
N PRO A 133 11.03 2.12 -10.51
CA PRO A 133 11.04 3.54 -10.89
C PRO A 133 10.85 3.77 -12.40
N GLU A 134 11.40 2.92 -13.26
CA GLU A 134 11.24 2.99 -14.72
C GLU A 134 9.79 2.71 -15.13
N PHE A 135 9.17 1.73 -14.48
CA PHE A 135 7.76 1.39 -14.71
C PHE A 135 6.85 2.55 -14.29
N ILE A 136 7.05 3.12 -13.10
CA ILE A 136 6.28 4.26 -12.61
C ILE A 136 6.43 5.49 -13.54
N LYS A 137 7.64 5.76 -14.03
CA LYS A 137 7.88 6.82 -15.03
C LYS A 137 7.15 6.55 -16.36
N ALA A 138 7.11 5.30 -16.81
CA ALA A 138 6.36 4.93 -18.00
C ALA A 138 4.85 5.10 -17.79
N PHE A 139 4.34 4.68 -16.63
CA PHE A 139 2.93 4.81 -16.28
C PHE A 139 2.49 6.27 -16.14
N GLN A 140 3.36 7.15 -15.62
CA GLN A 140 3.10 8.60 -15.61
C GLN A 140 2.81 9.14 -17.02
N LYS A 141 3.55 8.68 -18.04
CA LYS A 141 3.28 9.09 -19.43
C LYS A 141 1.90 8.61 -19.90
N ILE A 142 1.49 7.40 -19.51
CA ILE A 142 0.15 6.87 -19.82
C ILE A 142 -0.93 7.78 -19.22
N ILE A 143 -0.76 8.21 -17.96
CA ILE A 143 -1.69 9.14 -17.30
C ILE A 143 -1.77 10.46 -18.07
N SER A 144 -0.62 11.05 -18.41
CA SER A 144 -0.57 12.34 -19.12
C SER A 144 -1.16 12.29 -20.53
N MET A 145 -1.14 11.12 -21.19
CA MET A 145 -1.74 10.93 -22.53
C MET A 145 -3.20 10.50 -22.49
N GLY A 146 -3.60 9.75 -21.45
CA GLY A 146 -4.89 9.05 -21.38
C GLY A 146 -5.99 9.79 -20.64
N THR A 147 -5.68 10.89 -19.94
CA THR A 147 -6.65 11.66 -19.16
C THR A 147 -7.04 12.96 -19.86
N MET A 148 -8.30 13.39 -19.71
CA MET A 148 -8.81 14.62 -20.31
C MET A 148 -8.53 15.87 -19.46
N LEU A 149 -8.04 15.71 -18.24
CA LEU A 149 -7.72 16.84 -17.38
C LEU A 149 -6.59 17.67 -17.98
N LYS A 150 -6.84 18.97 -18.17
CA LYS A 150 -5.80 19.95 -18.56
C LYS A 150 -4.68 20.10 -17.51
N LYS A 151 -4.82 19.46 -16.35
CA LYS A 151 -3.87 19.43 -15.24
C LYS A 151 -3.33 18.02 -15.14
N ASP A 152 -2.01 17.91 -15.12
CA ASP A 152 -1.32 16.63 -15.04
C ASP A 152 -1.47 16.01 -13.64
N ILE A 153 -2.15 14.87 -13.55
CA ILE A 153 -2.20 14.04 -12.34
C ILE A 153 -0.81 13.41 -12.18
N LYS A 154 -0.15 13.60 -11.03
CA LYS A 154 1.19 13.06 -10.79
C LYS A 154 1.18 11.80 -9.93
N ILE A 155 1.99 10.81 -10.28
CA ILE A 155 2.28 9.70 -9.39
C ILE A 155 3.29 10.20 -8.35
N PHE A 156 2.91 10.13 -7.08
CA PHE A 156 3.74 10.40 -5.94
C PHE A 156 4.13 9.08 -5.26
N HIS A 157 5.43 8.74 -5.32
CA HIS A 157 5.96 7.48 -4.80
C HIS A 157 7.00 7.77 -3.71
N PRO A 158 6.57 8.21 -2.51
CA PRO A 158 7.48 8.80 -1.52
C PRO A 158 8.51 7.81 -0.94
N LEU A 159 8.21 6.52 -0.96
CA LEU A 159 9.08 5.47 -0.40
C LEU A 159 9.97 4.78 -1.46
N THR A 160 9.99 5.29 -2.69
CA THR A 160 10.72 4.70 -3.83
C THR A 160 12.26 4.64 -3.66
N LYS A 161 12.82 5.33 -2.66
CA LYS A 161 14.26 5.26 -2.32
C LYS A 161 14.48 4.87 -0.87
N THR A 162 13.48 4.22 -0.28
CA THR A 162 13.43 3.91 1.14
C THR A 162 13.24 2.42 1.31
N ASP A 163 13.96 1.81 2.24
CA ASP A 163 13.74 0.44 2.69
C ASP A 163 12.72 0.39 3.83
N LYS A 164 12.43 -0.81 4.34
CA LYS A 164 11.46 -0.98 5.43
C LYS A 164 11.88 -0.25 6.70
N THR A 165 13.17 -0.29 7.04
CA THR A 165 13.76 0.40 8.19
C THR A 165 13.56 1.90 8.10
N GLY A 166 13.82 2.50 6.93
CA GLY A 166 13.58 3.91 6.68
C GLY A 166 12.09 4.26 6.72
N ALA A 167 11.21 3.40 6.21
CA ALA A 167 9.76 3.62 6.27
C ALA A 167 9.25 3.65 7.72
N VAL A 168 9.71 2.72 8.57
CA VAL A 168 9.40 2.72 10.01
C VAL A 168 9.88 4.01 10.67
N LYS A 169 11.12 4.43 10.39
CA LYS A 169 11.70 5.67 10.93
C LYS A 169 10.91 6.92 10.56
N ILE A 170 10.49 7.01 9.30
CA ILE A 170 9.66 8.12 8.81
C ILE A 170 8.28 8.07 9.49
N GLY A 171 7.67 6.89 9.56
CA GLY A 171 6.37 6.73 10.19
C GLY A 171 6.38 7.14 11.66
N GLU A 172 7.41 6.81 12.43
CA GLU A 172 7.49 7.27 13.82
C GLU A 172 7.66 8.78 13.94
N LYS A 173 8.48 9.40 13.08
CA LYS A 173 8.60 10.85 13.05
C LYS A 173 7.25 11.52 12.76
N LEU A 174 6.41 10.89 11.93
CA LEU A 174 5.08 11.35 11.56
C LEU A 174 3.96 10.83 12.47
N LYS A 175 4.29 10.07 13.53
CA LYS A 175 3.33 9.46 14.46
C LYS A 175 2.27 8.61 13.75
N VAL A 176 2.72 7.77 12.81
CA VAL A 176 1.88 6.74 12.19
C VAL A 176 1.48 5.74 13.27
N PRO A 177 0.18 5.42 13.41
CA PRO A 177 -0.28 4.48 14.43
C PRO A 177 -0.01 3.04 13.97
N PHE A 178 1.22 2.57 14.15
CA PHE A 178 1.65 1.26 13.64
C PHE A 178 0.88 0.07 14.25
N GLU A 179 0.26 0.25 15.42
CA GLU A 179 -0.67 -0.70 16.04
C GLU A 179 -1.95 -0.92 15.21
N LEU A 180 -2.27 0.03 14.32
CA LEU A 180 -3.42 -0.04 13.40
C LEU A 180 -3.03 -0.55 12.00
N THR A 181 -1.81 -1.06 11.83
CA THR A 181 -1.31 -1.54 10.53
C THR A 181 -1.03 -3.04 10.54
N TRP A 182 -1.13 -3.68 9.36
CA TRP A 182 -0.92 -5.12 9.23
C TRP A 182 0.01 -5.47 8.07
N SER A 183 1.04 -6.29 8.34
CA SER A 183 1.97 -6.75 7.30
C SER A 183 1.89 -8.26 7.03
N CYS A 184 1.30 -9.05 7.92
CA CYS A 184 1.25 -10.50 7.76
C CYS A 184 0.37 -10.89 6.57
N HIS A 185 0.81 -11.86 5.77
CA HIS A 185 0.05 -12.41 4.63
C HIS A 185 -0.64 -13.75 4.92
N ASN A 186 -0.37 -14.36 6.08
CA ASN A 186 -0.89 -15.68 6.43
C ASN A 186 -2.08 -15.65 7.40
N LYS A 187 -2.11 -14.67 8.31
CA LYS A 187 -2.99 -14.66 9.49
C LYS A 187 -3.61 -13.27 9.68
N ILE A 188 -4.75 -13.24 10.38
CA ILE A 188 -5.53 -12.02 10.63
C ILE A 188 -5.62 -11.64 12.12
N ASP A 189 -5.47 -12.58 13.03
CA ASP A 189 -5.55 -12.31 14.47
C ASP A 189 -4.20 -11.87 15.03
N PHE A 190 -3.21 -12.78 14.96
CA PHE A 190 -1.81 -12.56 15.32
C PHE A 190 -0.93 -12.67 14.07
N ALA A 191 0.12 -11.86 13.98
CA ALA A 191 1.06 -11.92 12.86
C ALA A 191 1.91 -13.19 12.97
N CYS A 192 2.08 -13.94 11.88
CA CYS A 192 2.73 -15.26 11.94
C CYS A 192 4.22 -15.23 12.31
N GLY A 193 4.88 -14.06 12.23
CA GLY A 193 6.30 -13.92 12.60
C GLY A 193 7.31 -14.50 11.61
N HIS A 194 6.90 -15.37 10.67
CA HIS A 194 7.83 -16.12 9.80
C HIS A 194 7.67 -15.84 8.29
N CYS A 195 6.62 -15.15 7.83
CA CYS A 195 6.54 -14.75 6.42
C CYS A 195 7.48 -13.58 6.12
N SER A 196 7.91 -13.43 4.86
CA SER A 196 8.88 -12.40 4.45
C SER A 196 8.52 -10.99 4.96
N ASN A 197 7.25 -10.59 4.84
CA ASN A 197 6.76 -9.28 5.30
C ASN A 197 6.71 -9.14 6.84
N CYS A 198 6.50 -10.24 7.58
CA CYS A 198 6.61 -10.23 9.05
C CYS A 198 8.07 -10.04 9.47
N LEU A 199 8.99 -10.81 8.87
CA LEU A 199 10.42 -10.74 9.17
C LEU A 199 10.98 -9.35 8.85
N SER A 200 10.67 -8.82 7.65
CA SER A 200 11.08 -7.47 7.26
C SER A 200 10.54 -6.38 8.19
N ARG A 201 9.30 -6.52 8.68
CA ARG A 201 8.72 -5.60 9.67
C ARG A 201 9.46 -5.69 11.00
N ILE A 202 9.62 -6.90 11.56
CA ILE A 202 10.33 -7.12 12.83
C ILE A 202 11.74 -6.54 12.78
N GLU A 203 12.48 -6.86 11.71
CA GLU A 203 13.83 -6.36 11.49
C GLU A 203 13.85 -4.82 11.44
N ALA A 204 12.94 -4.20 10.69
CA ALA A 204 12.85 -2.76 10.57
C ALA A 204 12.59 -2.04 11.91
N PHE A 205 11.71 -2.60 12.77
CA PHE A 205 11.50 -2.06 14.12
C PHE A 205 12.74 -2.24 15.00
N ASN A 206 13.34 -3.43 14.98
CA ASN A 206 14.54 -3.74 15.76
C ASN A 206 15.73 -2.86 15.38
N LEU A 207 16.00 -2.65 14.09
CA LEU A 207 17.09 -1.80 13.60
C LEU A 207 16.91 -0.32 13.97
N ASN A 208 15.67 0.13 14.16
CA ASN A 208 15.39 1.47 14.68
C ASN A 208 15.36 1.54 16.21
N VAL A 209 15.56 0.42 16.91
CA VAL A 209 15.44 0.33 18.38
C VAL A 209 14.03 0.72 18.85
N PHE A 210 13.02 0.36 18.05
CA PHE A 210 11.62 0.56 18.36
C PHE A 210 10.96 -0.77 18.68
N ARG A 211 9.95 -0.73 19.54
CA ARG A 211 9.08 -1.89 19.80
C ARG A 211 7.99 -1.91 18.74
N ASP A 212 7.89 -3.00 17.99
CA ASP A 212 6.73 -3.21 17.12
C ASP A 212 5.46 -3.38 17.97
N PRO A 213 4.41 -2.56 17.76
CA PRO A 213 3.24 -2.59 18.63
C PRO A 213 2.22 -3.69 18.27
N ILE A 214 2.40 -4.46 17.19
CA ILE A 214 1.48 -5.57 16.85
C ILE A 214 1.88 -6.87 17.54
N GLU A 215 0.89 -7.75 17.72
CA GLU A 215 1.10 -9.06 18.33
C GLU A 215 1.48 -10.12 17.28
N TYR A 216 2.38 -11.01 17.68
CA TYR A 216 2.88 -12.12 16.89
C TYR A 216 2.46 -13.46 17.52
N GLU A 217 2.31 -14.49 16.69
CA GLU A 217 2.11 -15.86 17.16
C GLU A 217 3.30 -16.28 18.04
N LYS A 218 2.99 -16.94 19.17
CA LYS A 218 4.00 -17.39 20.15
C LYS A 218 4.64 -18.71 19.74
#